data_AF-A0A060ZEX6-F1
#
_entry.id   AF-A0A060ZEX6-F1
#
_cell.length_a   1.000
_cell.length_b   1.000
_cell.length_c   1.000
_cell.angle_alpha   90.00
_cell.angle_beta   90.00
_cell.angle_gamma   90.00
#
_symmetry.space_group_name_H-M   'P 1'
#
loop_
_entity.id
_entity.type
_entity.pdbx_description
1 polymer ?
#
loop_
_entity_poly.entity_id
_entity_poly.type
_entity_poly.pdbx_seq_one_letter_code
_entity_poly.pdbx_strand_id
1 'polypeptide(L)'
;ATDSFTLNVLFISICFSDASAPSVCLFQAVQSVNMSHDSAHAQMDVKFRSLLCVGLNEQVLHLWLEVLCSSMPAVEKWYQPWSFLRSPGWVQIKCELRVLSKFAFSLSQDCELPAKKEEKDQRPLKEGVQDMLVKHHLFSWDIDG
;
A
#
# COMPACT_ATOMS: atom_id res chain seq x y z
N ALA A 1 -13.73 -12.83 -8.56
CA ALA A 1 -12.63 -11.85 -8.49
C ALA A 1 -13.27 -10.48 -8.34
N THR A 2 -13.21 -9.90 -7.15
CA THR A 2 -13.63 -8.50 -6.91
C THR A 2 -12.51 -7.60 -7.44
N ASP A 3 -12.79 -6.92 -8.53
CA ASP A 3 -11.92 -5.93 -9.16
C ASP A 3 -11.83 -4.64 -8.32
N SER A 4 -10.83 -3.79 -8.59
CA SER A 4 -10.63 -2.52 -7.86
C SER A 4 -11.90 -1.66 -7.81
N PHE A 5 -12.71 -1.71 -8.87
CA PHE A 5 -13.99 -1.00 -8.96
C PHE A 5 -14.96 -1.45 -7.86
N THR A 6 -15.11 -2.76 -7.70
CA THR A 6 -15.95 -3.38 -6.68
C THR A 6 -15.55 -2.99 -5.25
N LEU A 7 -14.26 -2.99 -4.94
CA LEU A 7 -13.77 -2.57 -3.62
C LEU A 7 -13.98 -1.07 -3.39
N ASN A 8 -13.73 -0.23 -4.39
CA ASN A 8 -14.01 1.20 -4.28
C ASN A 8 -15.50 1.46 -4.02
N VAL A 9 -16.41 0.74 -4.69
CA VAL A 9 -17.86 0.84 -4.45
C VAL A 9 -18.23 0.40 -3.03
N LEU A 10 -17.59 -0.64 -2.49
CA LEU A 10 -17.77 -1.07 -1.10
C LEU A 10 -17.36 0.05 -0.12
N PHE A 11 -16.16 0.63 -0.29
CA PHE A 11 -15.67 1.67 0.60
C PHE A 11 -16.47 2.98 0.49
N ILE A 12 -16.91 3.36 -0.71
CA ILE A 12 -17.83 4.49 -0.90
C ILE A 12 -19.14 4.23 -0.15
N SER A 13 -19.70 3.02 -0.26
CA SER A 13 -20.94 2.67 0.44
C SER A 13 -20.79 2.72 1.96
N ILE A 14 -19.63 2.32 2.49
CA ILE A 14 -19.31 2.39 3.92
C ILE A 14 -19.18 3.86 4.37
N CYS A 15 -18.41 4.68 3.66
CA CYS A 15 -18.25 6.11 4.01
C CYS A 15 -19.54 6.91 3.89
N PHE A 16 -20.42 6.57 2.95
CA PHE A 16 -21.74 7.22 2.86
C PHE A 16 -22.66 6.82 4.01
N SER A 17 -22.50 5.60 4.53
CA SER A 17 -23.32 5.08 5.64
C SER A 17 -22.79 5.52 7.01
N ASP A 18 -21.50 5.84 7.12
CA ASP A 18 -20.83 6.27 8.35
C ASP A 18 -19.69 7.25 8.03
N ALA A 19 -19.81 8.51 8.48
CA ALA A 19 -18.84 9.58 8.24
C ALA A 19 -17.83 9.74 9.40
N SER A 20 -17.49 8.66 10.11
CA SER A 20 -16.50 8.71 11.18
C SER A 20 -15.08 8.94 10.67
N ALA A 21 -14.20 9.51 11.51
CA ALA A 21 -12.79 9.72 11.12
C ALA A 21 -12.08 8.42 10.65
N PRO A 22 -12.31 7.23 11.26
CA PRO A 22 -11.74 5.99 10.77
C PRO A 22 -12.26 5.58 9.38
N SER A 23 -13.53 5.81 9.05
CA SER A 23 -14.07 5.46 7.73
C SER A 23 -13.48 6.33 6.63
N VAL A 24 -13.36 7.65 6.88
CA VAL A 24 -12.73 8.60 5.95
C VAL A 24 -11.26 8.26 5.72
N CYS A 25 -10.50 8.00 6.79
CA CYS A 25 -9.10 7.61 6.69
C CYS A 25 -8.91 6.28 5.92
N LEU A 26 -9.78 5.30 6.15
CA LEU A 26 -9.78 4.04 5.39
C LEU A 26 -10.00 4.27 3.89
N PHE A 27 -10.97 5.11 3.53
CA PHE A 27 -11.23 5.45 2.13
C PHE A 27 -10.04 6.14 1.46
N GLN A 28 -9.42 7.12 2.16
CA GLN A 28 -8.22 7.79 1.67
C GLN A 28 -7.05 6.81 1.47
N ALA A 29 -6.83 5.89 2.42
CA ALA A 29 -5.80 4.87 2.32
C ALA A 29 -6.03 3.95 1.11
N VAL A 30 -7.28 3.51 0.88
CA VAL A 30 -7.64 2.71 -0.29
C VAL A 30 -7.38 3.46 -1.59
N GLN A 31 -7.76 4.74 -1.67
CA GLN A 31 -7.47 5.56 -2.85
C GLN A 31 -5.97 5.71 -3.10
N SER A 32 -5.19 5.99 -2.06
CA SER A 32 -3.72 6.12 -2.16
C SER A 32 -3.05 4.83 -2.64
N VAL A 33 -3.44 3.69 -2.05
CA VAL A 33 -2.95 2.37 -2.47
C VAL A 33 -3.34 2.09 -3.92
N ASN A 34 -4.60 2.31 -4.31
CA ASN A 34 -5.03 2.11 -5.70
C ASN A 34 -4.22 2.96 -6.67
N MET A 35 -4.08 4.26 -6.43
CA MET A 35 -3.31 5.16 -7.30
C MET A 35 -1.86 4.70 -7.51
N SER A 36 -1.18 4.33 -6.43
CA SER A 36 0.22 3.88 -6.51
C SER A 36 0.35 2.51 -7.18
N HIS A 37 -0.52 1.57 -6.85
CA HIS A 37 -0.42 0.17 -7.27
C HIS A 37 -1.01 -0.09 -8.65
N ASP A 38 -2.02 0.67 -9.08
CA ASP A 38 -2.55 0.62 -10.46
C ASP A 38 -1.48 1.02 -11.47
N SER A 39 -0.61 1.98 -11.12
CA SER A 39 0.53 2.38 -11.97
C SER A 39 1.54 1.25 -12.20
N ALA A 40 1.60 0.29 -11.28
CA ALA A 40 2.45 -0.89 -11.35
C ALA A 40 1.70 -2.15 -11.81
N HIS A 41 0.42 -2.01 -12.22
CA HIS A 41 -0.48 -3.11 -12.58
C HIS A 41 -0.56 -4.20 -11.50
N ALA A 42 -0.46 -3.81 -10.22
CA ALA A 42 -0.43 -4.76 -9.12
C ALA A 42 -1.81 -5.38 -8.89
N GLN A 43 -1.79 -6.66 -8.50
CA GLN A 43 -2.99 -7.43 -8.22
C GLN A 43 -3.70 -6.96 -6.94
N MET A 44 -4.96 -7.34 -6.79
CA MET A 44 -5.81 -6.88 -5.68
C MET A 44 -5.35 -7.41 -4.33
N ASP A 45 -4.76 -8.60 -4.29
CA ASP A 45 -4.18 -9.17 -3.08
C ASP A 45 -2.92 -8.40 -2.63
N VAL A 46 -2.09 -7.96 -3.58
CA VAL A 46 -0.94 -7.08 -3.32
C VAL A 46 -1.42 -5.77 -2.71
N LYS A 47 -2.37 -5.10 -3.36
CA LYS A 47 -2.99 -3.88 -2.84
C LYS A 47 -3.60 -4.07 -1.45
N PHE A 48 -4.27 -5.20 -1.21
CA PHE A 48 -4.83 -5.50 0.10
C PHE A 48 -3.74 -5.63 1.17
N ARG A 49 -2.64 -6.33 0.88
CA ARG A 49 -1.49 -6.43 1.80
C ARG A 49 -0.86 -5.06 2.08
N SER A 50 -0.71 -4.22 1.04
CA SER A 50 -0.23 -2.85 1.19
C SER A 50 -1.16 -1.99 2.06
N LEU A 51 -2.48 -2.14 1.91
CA LEU A 51 -3.46 -1.45 2.76
C LEU A 51 -3.31 -1.87 4.23
N LEU A 52 -3.05 -3.16 4.52
CA LEU A 52 -2.78 -3.62 5.88
C LEU A 52 -1.50 -2.98 6.45
N CYS A 53 -0.44 -2.84 5.64
CA CYS A 53 0.77 -2.11 6.05
C CYS A 53 0.46 -0.67 6.44
N VAL A 54 -0.35 0.05 5.65
CA VAL A 54 -0.78 1.42 5.98
C VAL A 54 -1.55 1.44 7.31
N GLY A 55 -2.53 0.56 7.48
CA GLY A 55 -3.33 0.50 8.71
C GLY A 55 -2.50 0.15 9.97
N LEU A 56 -1.43 -0.64 9.83
CA LEU A 56 -0.50 -0.96 10.90
C LEU A 56 0.43 0.22 11.23
N ASN A 57 1.01 0.86 10.22
CA ASN A 57 1.87 2.04 10.39
C ASN A 57 1.11 3.18 11.09
N GLU A 58 -0.16 3.39 10.72
CA GLU A 58 -1.04 4.39 11.32
C GLU A 58 -1.75 3.91 12.60
N GLN A 59 -1.53 2.65 13.02
CA GLN A 59 -2.09 2.06 14.26
C GLN A 59 -3.63 2.01 14.32
N VAL A 60 -4.31 2.18 13.19
CA VAL A 60 -5.78 2.25 13.06
C VAL A 60 -6.42 1.00 12.48
N LEU A 61 -5.64 -0.06 12.17
CA LEU A 61 -6.16 -1.26 11.49
C LEU A 61 -7.37 -1.90 12.20
N HIS A 62 -7.38 -1.90 13.53
CA HIS A 62 -8.50 -2.41 14.33
C HIS A 62 -9.78 -1.55 14.18
N LEU A 63 -9.66 -0.24 14.00
CA LEU A 63 -10.78 0.68 13.75
C LEU A 63 -11.33 0.46 12.34
N TRP A 64 -10.47 0.22 11.36
CA TRP A 64 -10.89 -0.07 9.98
C TRP A 64 -11.68 -1.38 9.89
N LEU A 65 -11.25 -2.42 10.62
CA LEU A 65 -12.03 -3.66 10.71
C LEU A 65 -13.40 -3.42 11.36
N GLU A 66 -13.45 -2.60 12.42
CA GLU A 66 -14.71 -2.23 13.08
C GLU A 66 -15.67 -1.51 12.13
N VAL A 67 -15.18 -0.51 11.37
CA VAL A 67 -15.98 0.21 10.38
C VAL A 67 -16.55 -0.75 9.33
N LEU A 68 -15.73 -1.65 8.79
CA LEU A 68 -16.18 -2.65 7.81
C LEU A 68 -17.27 -3.56 8.40
N CYS A 69 -17.03 -4.11 9.59
CA CYS A 69 -17.91 -5.09 10.19
C CYS A 69 -19.16 -4.48 10.84
N SER A 70 -19.16 -3.17 11.11
CA SER A 70 -20.35 -2.47 11.63
C SER A 70 -21.38 -2.19 10.54
N SER A 71 -20.95 -2.16 9.27
CA SER A 71 -21.85 -2.01 8.12
C SER A 71 -22.44 -3.36 7.70
N MET A 72 -23.50 -3.80 8.38
CA MET A 72 -24.22 -5.04 8.02
C MET A 72 -24.61 -5.11 6.54
N PRO A 73 -25.15 -4.05 5.89
CA PRO A 73 -25.49 -4.11 4.46
C PRO A 73 -24.29 -4.41 3.57
N ALA A 74 -23.12 -3.88 3.91
CA ALA A 74 -21.87 -4.17 3.21
C ALA A 74 -21.41 -5.61 3.47
N VAL A 75 -21.39 -6.05 4.73
CA VAL A 75 -20.96 -7.41 5.08
C VAL A 75 -21.84 -8.45 4.41
N GLU A 76 -23.16 -8.29 4.45
CA GLU A 76 -24.10 -9.25 3.85
C GLU A 76 -24.02 -9.30 2.33
N LYS A 77 -23.65 -8.19 1.69
CA LYS A 77 -23.46 -8.12 0.23
C LYS A 77 -22.21 -8.85 -0.23
N TRP A 78 -21.12 -8.78 0.54
CA TRP A 78 -19.80 -9.27 0.10
C TRP A 78 -19.36 -10.58 0.76
N TYR A 79 -19.96 -10.97 1.90
CA TYR A 79 -19.59 -12.16 2.65
C TYR A 79 -20.73 -13.18 2.72
N GLN A 80 -20.36 -14.45 2.54
CA GLN A 80 -21.31 -15.57 2.62
C GLN A 80 -21.87 -15.71 4.05
N PRO A 81 -23.09 -16.26 4.23
CA PRO A 81 -23.72 -16.44 5.54
C PRO A 81 -22.86 -17.18 6.59
N TRP A 82 -22.03 -18.12 6.15
CA TRP A 82 -21.10 -18.88 7.01
C TRP A 82 -19.73 -18.20 7.19
N SER A 83 -19.55 -16.99 6.67
CA SER A 83 -18.33 -16.23 6.86
C SER A 83 -18.16 -15.82 8.32
N PHE A 84 -16.93 -15.89 8.81
CA PHE A 84 -16.57 -15.43 10.14
C PHE A 84 -16.97 -13.96 10.39
N LEU A 85 -16.91 -13.09 9.37
CA LEU A 85 -17.30 -11.68 9.50
C LEU A 85 -18.80 -11.46 9.64
N ARG A 86 -19.65 -12.46 9.32
CA ARG A 86 -21.09 -12.44 9.62
C ARG A 86 -21.43 -12.99 11.00
N SER A 87 -20.42 -13.41 11.76
CA SER A 87 -20.55 -13.83 13.15
C SER A 87 -19.99 -12.75 14.08
N PRO A 88 -20.33 -12.73 15.39
CA PRO A 88 -19.68 -11.83 16.34
C PRO A 88 -18.18 -12.09 16.55
N GLY A 89 -17.61 -13.14 15.93
CA GLY A 89 -16.20 -13.51 16.05
C GLY A 89 -15.22 -12.42 15.59
N TRP A 90 -15.62 -11.52 14.68
CA TRP A 90 -14.76 -10.40 14.25
C TRP A 90 -14.37 -9.45 15.41
N VAL A 91 -15.17 -9.42 16.49
CA VAL A 91 -14.86 -8.64 17.70
C VAL A 91 -13.57 -9.15 18.36
N GLN A 92 -13.33 -10.46 18.35
CA GLN A 92 -12.08 -11.04 18.87
C GLN A 92 -10.89 -10.63 18.00
N ILE A 93 -11.02 -10.71 16.67
CA ILE A 93 -9.97 -10.25 15.74
C ILE A 93 -9.65 -8.77 15.99
N LYS A 94 -10.68 -7.93 16.16
CA LYS A 94 -10.50 -6.51 16.50
C LYS A 94 -9.69 -6.33 17.79
N CYS A 95 -9.97 -7.12 18.83
CA CYS A 95 -9.25 -7.05 20.10
C CYS A 95 -7.77 -7.39 19.93
N GLU A 96 -7.44 -8.44 19.19
CA GLU A 96 -6.03 -8.80 18.89
C GLU A 96 -5.32 -7.70 18.08
N LEU A 97 -6.00 -7.14 17.06
CA LEU A 97 -5.47 -6.02 16.28
C LEU A 97 -5.27 -4.75 17.12
N ARG A 98 -6.10 -4.53 18.15
CA ARG A 98 -5.93 -3.40 19.08
C ARG A 98 -4.66 -3.53 19.91
N VAL A 99 -4.17 -4.73 20.19
CA VAL A 99 -2.86 -4.89 20.86
C VAL A 99 -1.74 -4.40 19.95
N LEU A 100 -1.84 -4.63 18.64
CA LEU A 100 -0.85 -4.18 17.66
C LEU A 100 -0.74 -2.65 17.58
N SER A 101 -1.79 -1.89 17.92
CA SER A 101 -1.72 -0.42 17.92
C SER A 101 -0.77 0.17 18.96
N LYS A 102 -0.22 -0.66 19.87
CA LYS A 102 0.81 -0.25 20.84
C LYS A 102 2.21 -0.20 20.26
N PHE A 103 2.41 -0.68 19.03
CA PHE A 103 3.69 -0.68 18.35
C PHE A 103 3.70 0.40 17.26
N ALA A 104 4.85 1.04 17.07
CA ALA A 104 5.08 1.95 15.95
C ALA A 104 5.72 1.16 14.81
N PHE A 105 4.93 0.83 13.79
CA PHE A 105 5.41 0.11 12.63
C PHE A 105 5.99 1.06 11.57
N SER A 106 6.96 0.59 10.80
CA SER A 106 7.51 1.27 9.63
C SER A 106 7.65 0.26 8.49
N LEU A 107 6.51 -0.21 7.99
CA LEU A 107 6.42 -1.20 6.92
C LEU A 107 6.38 -0.51 5.56
N SER A 108 7.11 -1.05 4.59
CA SER A 108 7.00 -0.62 3.18
C SER A 108 5.69 -1.14 2.58
N GLN A 109 4.87 -0.21 2.11
CA GLN A 109 3.61 -0.49 1.41
C GLN A 109 3.82 -0.84 -0.07
N ASP A 110 5.05 -0.75 -0.57
CA ASP A 110 5.45 -0.97 -1.95
C ASP A 110 6.42 -2.15 -2.09
N CYS A 111 6.62 -2.93 -1.03
CA CYS A 111 7.59 -4.03 -0.96
C CYS A 111 7.37 -5.13 -2.02
N GLU A 112 6.11 -5.35 -2.42
CA GLU A 112 5.74 -6.35 -3.43
C GLU A 112 5.58 -5.76 -4.84
N LEU A 113 5.76 -4.44 -4.99
CA LEU A 113 5.72 -3.82 -6.30
C LEU A 113 7.01 -4.15 -7.07
N PRO A 114 6.93 -4.31 -8.40
CA PRO A 114 8.13 -4.41 -9.21
C PRO A 114 8.98 -3.18 -8.91
N ALA A 115 10.29 -3.41 -8.68
CA ALA A 115 11.23 -2.33 -8.46
C ALA A 115 10.98 -1.29 -9.56
N LYS A 116 10.61 -0.06 -9.15
CA LYS A 116 10.63 1.06 -10.08
C LYS A 116 12.00 0.98 -10.71
N LYS A 117 12.08 0.86 -12.04
CA LYS A 117 13.29 1.27 -12.74
C LYS A 117 13.43 2.71 -12.32
N GLU A 118 14.21 2.95 -11.27
CA GLU A 118 14.60 4.29 -10.94
C GLU A 118 15.18 4.79 -12.26
N GLU A 119 14.65 5.89 -12.77
CA GLU A 119 15.52 6.86 -13.39
C GLU A 119 16.52 7.32 -12.32
N LYS A 120 17.44 6.41 -11.96
CA LYS A 120 18.81 6.72 -11.56
C LYS A 120 19.60 7.10 -12.83
N ASP A 121 18.95 7.84 -13.73
CA ASP A 121 19.55 8.67 -14.78
C ASP A 121 19.87 10.08 -14.25
N GLN A 122 19.94 10.25 -12.93
CA GLN A 122 20.86 11.21 -12.33
C GLN A 122 22.06 10.47 -11.74
N ARG A 123 22.81 9.80 -12.62
CA ARG A 123 24.25 9.64 -12.43
C ARG A 123 24.99 10.69 -13.28
N PRO A 124 25.24 11.92 -12.81
CA PRO A 124 26.34 12.72 -13.32
C PRO A 124 27.64 12.24 -12.65
N LEU A 125 27.95 10.94 -12.75
CA LEU A 125 29.25 10.40 -12.29
C LEU A 125 30.02 9.79 -13.47
N LYS A 126 29.37 9.45 -14.59
CA LYS A 126 30.09 9.01 -15.79
C LYS A 126 30.88 10.17 -16.42
N GLU A 127 30.33 11.37 -16.46
CA GLU A 127 31.05 12.56 -16.94
C GLU A 127 32.22 12.92 -16.02
N GLY A 128 32.01 12.96 -14.69
CA GLY A 128 33.08 13.32 -13.75
C GLY A 128 34.26 12.34 -13.74
N VAL A 129 34.01 11.04 -13.91
CA VAL A 129 35.09 10.03 -14.00
C VAL A 129 35.83 10.15 -15.33
N GLN A 130 35.12 10.35 -16.44
CA GLN A 130 35.74 10.57 -17.75
C GLN A 130 36.60 11.84 -17.75
N ASP A 131 36.12 12.93 -17.15
CA ASP A 131 36.83 14.19 -17.03
C ASP A 131 38.06 14.07 -16.11
N MET A 132 37.98 13.26 -15.06
CA MET A 132 39.10 12.99 -14.15
C MET A 132 40.16 12.09 -14.81
N LEU A 133 39.75 11.09 -15.61
CA LEU A 133 40.66 10.21 -16.35
C LEU A 133 41.41 10.97 -17.47
N VAL A 134 40.73 11.90 -18.14
CA VAL A 134 41.33 12.78 -19.15
C VAL A 134 42.27 13.80 -18.49
N LYS A 135 41.87 14.44 -17.37
CA LYS A 135 42.72 15.41 -16.65
C LYS A 135 43.99 14.82 -16.05
N HIS A 136 43.93 13.57 -15.59
CA HIS A 136 45.11 12.89 -15.01
C HIS A 136 45.97 12.16 -16.05
N HIS A 137 45.69 12.31 -17.36
CA HIS A 137 46.47 11.69 -18.45
C HIS A 137 46.69 10.17 -18.28
N LEU A 138 45.78 9.47 -17.61
CA LEU A 138 45.97 8.04 -17.28
C LEU A 138 45.84 7.12 -18.50
N PHE A 139 45.32 7.65 -19.62
CA PHE A 139 45.28 6.98 -20.92
C PHE A 139 45.89 7.92 -21.99
N SER A 140 47.21 8.08 -21.97
CA SER A 140 47.91 8.40 -23.22
C SER A 140 47.96 7.12 -24.04
N TRP A 141 47.04 6.97 -24.99
CA TRP A 141 47.33 6.12 -26.13
C TRP A 141 48.19 6.96 -27.08
N ASP A 142 49.48 7.09 -26.76
CA ASP A 142 50.47 7.26 -27.82
C ASP A 142 50.47 5.96 -28.62
N ILE A 143 49.75 5.97 -29.73
CA ILE A 143 50.10 5.13 -30.87
C ILE A 143 50.73 6.09 -31.87
N ASP A 144 52.03 6.30 -31.68
CA ASP A 144 52.93 6.81 -32.71
C ASP A 144 52.92 5.86 -33.92
N GLY A 145 52.88 6.45 -35.12
CA GLY A 145 53.48 5.89 -36.34
C GLY A 145 52.61 4.98 -37.20
#